data_AF-S5MCR6-F1
#
_entry.id   AF-S5MCR6-F1
#
_cell.length_a   1.000
_cell.length_b   1.000
_cell.length_c   1.000
_cell.angle_alpha   90.00
_cell.angle_beta   90.00
_cell.angle_gamma   90.00
#
_symmetry.space_group_name_H-M   'P 1'
#
loop_
_entity.id
_entity.type
_entity.pdbx_description
1 polymer ?
#
loop_
_entity_poly.entity_id
_entity_poly.type
_entity_poly.pdbx_seq_one_letter_code
_entity_poly.pdbx_strand_id
1 'polypeptide(L)'
;MTKKISLILLVFLTIVLSLWIWSFTASKNSIVLGGSTSVNPFMQKMTKIYFDNGKTDFVYNSTGSQAGVGGVEKTMYSAGFVSKKIKPETLSTGHKFKKLDCETQSCEVKNKDEFDVIKTNIINNANKEEKNNSYIGLEFAIDAIGVIFNSPTYWNEIGEQSNTSLNDLVDFAKKEDDNLSEIYAGNYTWEEFGLKLIKNDENKYLDLLEKIKNNSSASKKIVTFTREDGSGTRSAFSDITGIKSMPKSNVVNSNGSMIENIAIAPSIGYVSNAFLSQLSNESTVKLSGFNGKKLAYGENGKPQKFENGKWDEWTSENNDSNLSTNDLFIKDIYEFKRPFIAIFNTYNNLNQILDFFEFILTDSSNDSQKESAEKVFKDEGLVKNFEFNPLPVDKKI
;
A
#
# COMPACT_ATOMS: atom_id res chain seq x y z
N MET A 1 43.98 43.79 -31.53
CA MET A 1 44.24 42.63 -30.62
C MET A 1 45.56 41.98 -31.01
N THR A 2 46.42 41.64 -30.05
CA THR A 2 47.63 40.85 -30.35
C THR A 2 47.21 39.42 -30.76
N LYS A 3 47.94 38.79 -31.69
CA LYS A 3 47.62 37.42 -32.19
C LYS A 3 47.40 36.41 -31.06
N LYS A 4 48.08 36.61 -29.92
CA LYS A 4 47.95 35.79 -28.70
C LYS A 4 46.57 35.93 -28.03
N ILE A 5 46.02 37.14 -27.94
CA ILE A 5 44.69 37.39 -27.35
C ILE A 5 43.60 36.81 -28.24
N SER A 6 43.74 36.93 -29.57
CA SER A 6 42.79 36.35 -30.53
C SER A 6 42.78 34.81 -30.48
N LEU A 7 43.93 34.18 -30.26
CA LEU A 7 44.04 32.72 -30.13
C LEU A 7 43.37 32.23 -28.85
N ILE A 8 43.59 32.92 -27.72
CA ILE A 8 42.96 32.59 -26.44
C ILE A 8 41.43 32.72 -26.53
N LEU A 9 40.94 33.78 -27.17
CA LEU A 9 39.50 33.99 -27.35
C LEU A 9 38.85 32.91 -28.22
N LEU A 10 39.55 32.47 -29.27
CA LEU A 10 39.10 31.39 -30.15
C LEU A 10 39.01 30.05 -29.39
N VAL A 11 40.04 29.72 -28.59
CA VAL A 11 40.06 28.50 -27.78
C VAL A 11 38.92 28.51 -26.76
N PHE A 12 38.71 29.64 -26.09
CA PHE A 12 37.59 29.79 -25.15
C PHE A 12 36.23 29.62 -25.84
N LEU A 13 36.04 30.24 -27.01
CA LEU A 13 34.82 30.10 -27.80
C LEU A 13 34.59 28.65 -28.23
N THR A 14 35.64 27.92 -28.62
CA THR A 14 35.53 26.50 -28.97
C THR A 14 35.17 25.62 -27.78
N ILE A 15 35.66 25.93 -26.56
CA ILE A 15 35.29 25.21 -25.33
C ILE A 15 33.83 25.47 -24.96
N VAL A 16 33.37 26.71 -25.09
CA VAL A 16 31.96 27.05 -24.83
C VAL A 16 31.04 26.39 -25.86
N LEU A 17 31.41 26.43 -27.15
CA LEU A 17 30.66 25.76 -28.20
C LEU A 17 30.64 24.23 -28.02
N SER A 18 31.75 23.62 -27.60
CA SER A 18 31.79 22.18 -27.33
C SER A 18 30.97 21.79 -26.11
N LEU A 19 30.92 22.61 -25.06
CA LEU A 19 30.00 22.44 -23.91
C LEU A 19 28.53 22.57 -24.33
N TRP A 20 28.19 23.50 -25.21
CA TRP A 20 26.83 23.66 -25.75
C TRP A 20 26.42 22.48 -26.64
N ILE A 21 27.32 22.00 -27.51
CA ILE A 21 27.09 20.81 -28.34
C ILE A 21 26.93 19.58 -27.44
N TRP A 22 27.73 19.44 -26.39
CA TRP A 22 27.62 18.33 -25.43
C TRP A 22 26.29 18.36 -24.65
N SER A 23 25.84 19.55 -24.22
CA SER A 23 24.57 19.70 -23.54
C SER A 23 23.36 19.42 -24.45
N PHE A 24 23.48 19.69 -25.75
CA PHE A 24 22.45 19.39 -26.75
C PHE A 24 22.43 17.90 -27.15
N THR A 25 23.59 17.23 -27.18
CA THR A 25 23.67 15.79 -27.48
C THR A 25 23.36 14.91 -26.27
N ALA A 26 23.46 15.45 -25.05
CA ALA A 26 23.15 14.74 -23.81
C ALA A 26 21.66 14.79 -23.40
N SER A 27 20.73 14.80 -24.36
CA SER A 27 19.29 14.76 -24.04
C SER A 27 18.87 13.37 -23.53
N LYS A 28 19.10 13.08 -22.25
CA LYS A 28 18.31 12.07 -21.54
C LYS A 28 16.99 12.73 -21.15
N ASN A 29 15.99 12.61 -22.04
CA ASN A 29 14.64 13.07 -21.74
C ASN A 29 14.01 12.12 -20.72
N SER A 30 14.06 12.49 -19.44
CA SER A 30 13.38 11.76 -18.38
C SER A 30 11.87 11.89 -18.52
N ILE A 31 11.13 10.81 -18.31
CA ILE A 31 9.67 10.82 -18.30
C ILE A 31 9.17 11.08 -16.87
N VAL A 32 8.29 12.06 -16.73
CA VAL A 32 7.78 12.46 -15.42
C VAL A 32 6.52 11.68 -15.06
N LEU A 33 6.55 11.08 -13.87
CA LEU A 33 5.45 10.39 -13.21
C LEU A 33 5.04 11.18 -11.97
N GLY A 34 3.83 10.96 -11.45
CA GLY A 34 3.48 11.55 -10.16
C GLY A 34 2.24 10.99 -9.50
N GLY A 35 2.08 11.19 -8.19
CA GLY A 35 0.88 10.78 -7.49
C GLY A 35 1.09 10.47 -6.00
N SER A 36 0.43 9.43 -5.53
CA SER A 36 0.31 9.08 -4.12
C SER A 36 1.65 9.00 -3.38
N THR A 37 1.74 9.68 -2.24
CA THR A 37 2.87 9.59 -1.30
C THR A 37 3.10 8.16 -0.81
N SER A 38 2.06 7.33 -0.85
CA SER A 38 2.09 5.92 -0.47
C SER A 38 2.85 5.03 -1.44
N VAL A 39 2.85 5.44 -2.71
CA VAL A 39 3.47 4.70 -3.82
C VAL A 39 4.93 5.15 -4.01
N ASN A 40 5.33 6.26 -3.39
CA ASN A 40 6.64 6.87 -3.55
C ASN A 40 7.81 5.94 -3.22
N PRO A 41 7.88 5.25 -2.05
CA PRO A 41 9.03 4.40 -1.73
C PRO A 41 9.28 3.32 -2.80
N PHE A 42 8.21 2.64 -3.21
CA PHE A 42 8.23 1.67 -4.29
C PHE A 42 8.71 2.28 -5.61
N MET A 43 8.14 3.42 -6.02
CA MET A 43 8.46 4.03 -7.30
C MET A 43 9.89 4.56 -7.38
N GLN A 44 10.44 5.11 -6.29
CA GLN A 44 11.84 5.56 -6.27
C GLN A 44 12.80 4.38 -6.51
N LYS A 45 12.56 3.25 -5.84
CA LYS A 45 13.36 2.03 -6.05
C LYS A 45 13.17 1.46 -7.46
N MET A 46 11.92 1.32 -7.89
CA MET A 46 11.61 0.65 -9.16
C MET A 46 12.09 1.42 -10.38
N THR A 47 11.92 2.75 -10.40
CA THR A 47 12.40 3.60 -11.50
C THR A 47 13.92 3.61 -11.58
N LYS A 48 14.61 3.63 -10.43
CA LYS A 48 16.06 3.48 -10.36
C LYS A 48 16.54 2.15 -10.94
N ILE A 49 15.96 1.03 -10.50
CA ILE A 49 16.34 -0.30 -11.02
C ILE A 49 16.11 -0.36 -12.53
N TYR A 50 14.96 0.12 -13.01
CA TYR A 50 14.64 0.15 -14.43
C TYR A 50 15.67 0.93 -15.25
N PHE A 51 16.06 2.11 -14.77
CA PHE A 51 17.09 2.94 -15.39
C PHE A 51 18.49 2.31 -15.36
N ASP A 52 18.89 1.72 -14.24
CA ASP A 52 20.18 1.04 -14.09
C ASP A 52 20.30 -0.18 -15.03
N ASN A 53 19.17 -0.76 -15.46
CA ASN A 53 19.10 -1.77 -16.52
C ASN A 53 19.18 -1.18 -17.95
N GLY A 54 19.57 0.09 -18.10
CA GLY A 54 19.76 0.76 -19.38
C GLY A 54 18.46 1.17 -20.08
N LYS A 55 17.33 1.19 -19.36
CA LYS A 55 16.02 1.54 -19.90
C LYS A 55 15.67 3.01 -19.64
N THR A 56 14.44 3.39 -19.97
CA THR A 56 13.96 4.77 -19.87
C THR A 56 14.13 5.35 -18.46
N ASP A 57 14.59 6.59 -18.39
CA ASP A 57 14.69 7.34 -17.13
C ASP A 57 13.30 7.85 -16.72
N PHE A 58 12.82 7.45 -15.55
CA PHE A 58 11.55 7.90 -14.98
C PHE A 58 11.79 8.67 -13.69
N VAL A 59 11.17 9.84 -13.57
CA VAL A 59 11.22 10.66 -12.36
C VAL A 59 9.85 10.68 -11.69
N TYR A 60 9.78 10.23 -10.44
CA TYR A 60 8.53 10.17 -9.69
C TYR A 60 8.35 11.38 -8.75
N ASN A 61 7.25 12.12 -8.93
CA ASN A 61 6.86 13.25 -8.10
C ASN A 61 5.73 12.87 -7.13
N SER A 62 6.05 12.85 -5.83
CA SER A 62 5.10 12.52 -4.77
C SER A 62 4.18 13.70 -4.40
N THR A 63 3.16 13.97 -5.21
CA THR A 63 2.26 15.13 -5.07
C THR A 63 0.88 14.82 -4.48
N GLY A 64 0.58 13.54 -4.21
CA GLY A 64 -0.72 13.07 -3.73
C GLY A 64 -1.61 12.53 -4.86
N SER A 65 -2.49 11.58 -4.52
CA SER A 65 -3.28 10.82 -5.51
C SER A 65 -4.09 11.71 -6.47
N GLN A 66 -4.76 12.75 -5.96
CA GLN A 66 -5.58 13.64 -6.79
C GLN A 66 -4.74 14.53 -7.72
N ALA A 67 -3.58 15.01 -7.24
CA ALA A 67 -2.65 15.77 -8.07
C ALA A 67 -2.02 14.88 -9.16
N GLY A 68 -1.77 13.60 -8.86
CA GLY A 68 -1.32 12.60 -9.84
C GLY A 68 -2.30 12.44 -10.99
N VAL A 69 -3.59 12.22 -10.70
CA VAL A 69 -4.63 12.09 -11.74
C VAL A 69 -4.75 13.38 -12.55
N GLY A 70 -4.88 14.53 -11.90
CA GLY A 70 -4.97 15.82 -12.60
C GLY A 70 -3.73 16.16 -13.43
N GLY A 71 -2.55 15.67 -13.03
CA GLY A 71 -1.30 15.82 -13.79
C GLY A 71 -1.31 15.03 -15.09
N VAL A 72 -1.92 13.85 -15.13
CA VAL A 72 -2.10 13.06 -16.37
C VAL A 72 -3.10 13.73 -17.30
N GLU A 73 -4.23 14.19 -16.76
CA GLU A 73 -5.26 14.89 -17.53
C GLU A 73 -4.72 16.17 -18.19
N LYS A 74 -3.83 16.88 -17.49
CA LYS A 74 -3.13 18.08 -17.98
C LYS A 74 -1.85 17.77 -18.76
N THR A 75 -1.55 16.50 -19.04
CA THR A 75 -0.33 16.04 -19.73
C THR A 75 0.99 16.50 -19.09
N MET A 76 0.97 16.81 -17.79
CA MET A 76 2.16 17.09 -17.00
C MET A 76 2.88 15.80 -16.58
N TYR A 77 2.12 14.72 -16.40
CA TYR A 77 2.63 13.39 -16.08
C TYR A 77 2.23 12.38 -17.16
N SER A 78 3.12 11.42 -17.42
CA SER A 78 2.80 10.28 -18.30
C SER A 78 1.96 9.24 -17.61
N ALA A 79 2.15 9.04 -16.30
CA ALA A 79 1.26 8.26 -15.45
C ALA A 79 1.08 8.90 -14.07
N GLY A 80 -0.14 8.75 -13.56
CA GLY A 80 -0.65 9.29 -12.31
C GLY A 80 -0.95 8.14 -11.35
N PHE A 81 -0.45 8.19 -10.13
CA PHE A 81 -0.55 7.04 -9.22
C PHE A 81 -1.52 7.32 -8.07
N VAL A 82 -2.41 6.37 -7.81
CA VAL A 82 -3.37 6.42 -6.71
C VAL A 82 -3.25 5.19 -5.82
N SER A 83 -3.52 5.36 -4.53
CA SER A 83 -3.42 4.30 -3.52
C SER A 83 -4.78 3.98 -2.89
N LYS A 84 -5.79 3.84 -3.75
CA LYS A 84 -7.19 3.56 -3.42
C LYS A 84 -7.89 3.02 -4.67
N LYS A 85 -9.02 2.33 -4.49
CA LYS A 85 -9.86 1.85 -5.60
C LYS A 85 -10.25 3.03 -6.51
N ILE A 86 -10.14 2.83 -7.81
CA ILE A 86 -10.63 3.77 -8.80
C ILE A 86 -12.11 3.55 -9.09
N LYS A 87 -12.75 4.59 -9.60
CA LYS A 87 -14.14 4.62 -10.03
C LYS A 87 -14.25 5.59 -11.21
N PRO A 88 -15.33 5.60 -11.99
CA PRO A 88 -15.49 6.54 -13.11
C PRO A 88 -15.23 8.00 -12.69
N GLU A 89 -15.73 8.42 -11.51
CA GLU A 89 -15.51 9.78 -10.97
C GLU A 89 -14.11 10.02 -10.37
N THR A 90 -13.16 9.09 -10.55
CA THR A 90 -11.76 9.35 -10.23
C THR A 90 -11.15 10.32 -11.25
N LEU A 91 -11.63 10.28 -12.49
CA LEU A 91 -11.29 11.24 -13.53
C LEU A 91 -12.21 12.47 -13.44
N SER A 92 -11.72 13.62 -13.87
CA SER A 92 -12.50 14.85 -13.95
C SER A 92 -13.57 14.77 -15.05
N THR A 93 -14.62 15.59 -14.92
CA THR A 93 -15.75 15.61 -15.85
C THR A 93 -15.27 15.79 -17.29
N GLY A 94 -15.73 14.90 -18.18
CA GLY A 94 -15.35 14.87 -19.58
C GLY A 94 -14.34 13.78 -19.92
N HIS A 95 -13.59 13.27 -18.94
CA HIS A 95 -12.66 12.16 -19.12
C HIS A 95 -13.30 10.81 -18.75
N LYS A 96 -12.91 9.75 -19.45
CA LYS A 96 -13.42 8.39 -19.25
C LYS A 96 -12.30 7.36 -19.40
N PHE A 97 -12.42 6.29 -18.63
CA PHE A 97 -11.62 5.09 -18.84
C PHE A 97 -12.04 4.42 -20.15
N LYS A 98 -11.03 4.09 -20.97
CA LYS A 98 -11.18 3.34 -22.21
C LYS A 98 -11.68 1.94 -21.89
N LYS A 99 -12.68 1.43 -22.62
CA LYS A 99 -13.07 0.02 -22.51
C LYS A 99 -12.00 -0.86 -23.15
N LEU A 100 -11.59 -1.90 -22.43
CA LEU A 100 -10.67 -2.91 -22.93
C LEU A 100 -11.46 -4.16 -23.30
N ASP A 101 -10.96 -4.90 -24.29
CA ASP A 101 -11.56 -6.16 -24.72
C ASP A 101 -11.15 -7.26 -23.74
N CYS A 102 -11.89 -7.34 -22.64
CA CYS A 102 -11.69 -8.27 -21.53
C CYS A 102 -12.95 -9.16 -21.44
N GLU A 103 -12.78 -10.43 -21.05
CA GLU A 103 -13.92 -11.33 -20.78
C GLU A 103 -14.82 -10.80 -19.65
N THR A 104 -14.24 -10.04 -18.73
CA THR A 104 -14.94 -9.34 -17.64
C THR A 104 -14.76 -7.83 -17.74
N GLN A 105 -15.26 -7.05 -16.77
CA GLN A 105 -15.09 -5.59 -16.77
C GLN A 105 -13.63 -5.14 -16.55
N SER A 106 -12.76 -6.05 -16.10
CA SER A 106 -11.32 -5.88 -15.95
C SER A 106 -10.54 -7.04 -16.59
N CYS A 107 -9.25 -6.83 -16.83
CA CYS A 107 -8.33 -7.86 -17.32
C CYS A 107 -7.28 -8.14 -16.24
N GLU A 108 -7.42 -9.23 -15.50
CA GLU A 108 -6.35 -9.75 -14.64
C GLU A 108 -5.23 -10.35 -15.52
N VAL A 109 -3.98 -10.13 -15.12
CA VAL A 109 -2.79 -10.58 -15.83
C VAL A 109 -1.87 -11.32 -14.87
N LYS A 110 -1.58 -12.57 -15.18
CA LYS A 110 -0.78 -13.45 -14.31
C LYS A 110 0.64 -13.63 -14.80
N ASN A 111 0.87 -13.51 -16.10
CA ASN A 111 2.15 -13.77 -16.73
C ASN A 111 2.42 -12.81 -17.90
N LYS A 112 3.64 -12.90 -18.44
CA LYS A 112 4.10 -12.07 -19.56
C LYS A 112 3.24 -12.26 -20.81
N ASP A 113 2.86 -13.49 -21.14
CA ASP A 113 2.13 -13.77 -22.38
C ASP A 113 0.75 -13.11 -22.37
N GLU A 114 0.04 -13.19 -21.25
CA GLU A 114 -1.23 -12.48 -21.02
C GLU A 114 -1.04 -10.95 -21.09
N PHE A 115 0.05 -10.44 -20.50
CA PHE A 115 0.38 -9.02 -20.55
C PHE A 115 0.62 -8.55 -21.99
N ASP A 116 1.36 -9.32 -22.77
CA ASP A 116 1.74 -9.00 -24.15
C ASP A 116 0.51 -8.97 -25.08
N VAL A 117 -0.48 -9.84 -24.85
CA VAL A 117 -1.76 -9.81 -25.58
C VAL A 117 -2.50 -8.49 -25.30
N ILE A 118 -2.67 -8.13 -24.03
CA ILE A 118 -3.38 -6.89 -23.64
C ILE A 118 -2.61 -5.65 -24.12
N LYS A 119 -1.28 -5.64 -23.94
CA LYS A 119 -0.38 -4.59 -24.42
C LYS A 119 -0.57 -4.37 -25.93
N THR A 120 -0.54 -5.43 -26.72
CA THR A 120 -0.74 -5.38 -28.17
C THR A 120 -2.11 -4.82 -28.54
N ASN A 121 -3.16 -5.26 -27.84
CA ASN A 121 -4.53 -4.76 -28.05
C ASN A 121 -4.66 -3.26 -27.71
N ILE A 122 -4.02 -2.81 -26.63
CA ILE A 122 -3.99 -1.39 -26.23
C ILE A 122 -3.27 -0.55 -27.30
N ILE A 123 -2.10 -1.00 -27.76
CA ILE A 123 -1.29 -0.28 -28.77
C ILE A 123 -2.02 -0.23 -30.12
N ASN A 124 -2.56 -1.35 -30.59
CA ASN A 124 -3.27 -1.43 -31.88
C ASN A 124 -4.55 -0.58 -31.92
N ASN A 125 -5.12 -0.28 -30.75
CA ASN A 125 -6.31 0.56 -30.60
C ASN A 125 -5.99 1.92 -29.97
N ALA A 126 -4.72 2.27 -29.83
CA ALA A 126 -4.29 3.58 -29.38
C ALA A 126 -4.78 4.65 -30.36
N ASN A 127 -5.22 5.79 -29.84
CA ASN A 127 -5.61 6.96 -30.61
C ASN A 127 -6.78 6.78 -31.61
N LYS A 128 -7.52 5.66 -31.56
CA LYS A 128 -8.77 5.47 -32.33
C LYS A 128 -9.99 6.19 -31.72
N GLU A 129 -9.89 6.54 -30.44
CA GLU A 129 -10.92 7.29 -29.70
C GLU A 129 -10.37 8.66 -29.29
N GLU A 130 -11.26 9.62 -29.05
CA GLU A 130 -10.88 10.93 -28.51
C GLU A 130 -9.99 10.79 -27.26
N LYS A 131 -9.02 11.70 -27.10
CA LYS A 131 -8.13 11.74 -25.93
C LYS A 131 -8.88 11.66 -24.61
N ASN A 132 -10.07 12.23 -24.56
CA ASN A 132 -10.90 12.22 -23.36
C ASN A 132 -11.39 10.81 -22.95
N ASN A 133 -11.47 9.86 -23.89
CA ASN A 133 -11.88 8.48 -23.63
C ASN A 133 -10.70 7.49 -23.63
N SER A 134 -9.47 7.99 -23.44
CA SER A 134 -8.25 7.21 -23.66
C SER A 134 -7.54 6.73 -22.40
N TYR A 135 -8.14 6.94 -21.22
CA TYR A 135 -7.49 6.66 -19.94
C TYR A 135 -7.55 5.18 -19.59
N ILE A 136 -6.49 4.66 -19.00
CA ILE A 136 -6.37 3.27 -18.57
C ILE A 136 -5.94 3.28 -17.11
N GLY A 137 -6.63 2.49 -16.30
CA GLY A 137 -6.18 2.14 -14.95
C GLY A 137 -5.44 0.81 -14.98
N LEU A 138 -4.33 0.70 -14.27
CA LEU A 138 -3.62 -0.55 -14.05
C LEU A 138 -3.32 -0.68 -12.57
N GLU A 139 -4.01 -1.58 -11.88
CA GLU A 139 -3.54 -2.07 -10.59
C GLU A 139 -2.27 -2.89 -10.82
N PHE A 140 -1.24 -2.63 -10.02
CA PHE A 140 0.03 -3.38 -10.10
C PHE A 140 0.47 -3.92 -8.74
N ALA A 141 -0.10 -3.43 -7.64
CA ALA A 141 0.24 -3.86 -6.30
C ALA A 141 -0.92 -3.68 -5.32
N ILE A 142 -0.90 -4.48 -4.25
CA ILE A 142 -1.79 -4.38 -3.10
C ILE A 142 -0.94 -4.14 -1.86
N ASP A 143 -1.31 -3.13 -1.06
CA ASP A 143 -0.72 -2.83 0.25
C ASP A 143 -1.75 -3.15 1.34
N ALA A 144 -1.37 -4.03 2.27
CA ALA A 144 -2.18 -4.39 3.43
C ALA A 144 -1.73 -3.63 4.68
N ILE A 145 -2.67 -3.38 5.60
CA ILE A 145 -2.44 -2.63 6.83
C ILE A 145 -2.82 -3.50 8.01
N GLY A 146 -1.92 -3.63 8.98
CA GLY A 146 -2.20 -4.26 10.26
C GLY A 146 -2.43 -3.22 11.35
N VAL A 147 -3.40 -3.45 12.22
CA VAL A 147 -3.54 -2.70 13.48
C VAL A 147 -2.76 -3.45 14.55
N ILE A 148 -1.81 -2.75 15.16
CA ILE A 148 -0.92 -3.31 16.18
C ILE A 148 -1.23 -2.67 17.53
N PHE A 149 -1.06 -3.44 18.59
CA PHE A 149 -1.35 -2.99 19.93
C PHE A 149 -0.43 -3.62 20.95
N ASN A 150 -0.25 -2.93 22.07
CA ASN A 150 0.34 -3.46 23.29
C ASN A 150 -0.73 -3.30 24.37
N SER A 151 -1.15 -4.41 24.99
CA SER A 151 -2.19 -4.40 26.02
C SER A 151 -1.56 -4.31 27.42
N PRO A 152 -2.32 -3.85 28.42
CA PRO A 152 -1.88 -3.94 29.82
C PRO A 152 -1.60 -5.39 30.23
N THR A 153 -0.62 -5.62 31.11
CA THR A 153 -0.18 -6.97 31.49
C THR A 153 -1.29 -7.87 32.02
N TYR A 154 -2.29 -7.31 32.70
CA TYR A 154 -3.43 -8.07 33.23
C TYR A 154 -4.32 -8.68 32.12
N TRP A 155 -4.21 -8.23 30.87
CA TRP A 155 -4.91 -8.82 29.72
C TRP A 155 -4.31 -10.16 29.29
N ASN A 156 -3.04 -10.39 29.64
CA ASN A 156 -2.30 -11.60 29.30
C ASN A 156 -2.56 -12.72 30.32
N GLU A 157 -3.15 -12.40 31.47
CA GLU A 157 -3.45 -13.38 32.51
C GLU A 157 -4.63 -14.23 32.06
N ILE A 158 -4.32 -15.48 31.71
CA ILE A 158 -5.28 -16.50 31.29
C ILE A 158 -6.32 -16.67 32.41
N GLY A 159 -7.59 -16.50 32.10
CA GLY A 159 -8.63 -17.03 32.98
C GLY A 159 -8.54 -18.54 32.94
N GLU A 160 -8.32 -19.20 34.09
CA GLU A 160 -8.05 -20.64 34.21
C GLU A 160 -9.03 -21.54 33.44
N GLN A 161 -10.22 -21.03 33.10
CA GLN A 161 -11.29 -21.74 32.40
C GLN A 161 -11.32 -21.56 30.86
N SER A 162 -10.56 -20.63 30.26
CA SER A 162 -10.78 -20.21 28.85
C SER A 162 -9.65 -20.52 27.86
N ASN A 163 -8.44 -20.91 28.30
CA ASN A 163 -7.27 -21.18 27.44
C ASN A 163 -6.97 -20.09 26.37
N THR A 164 -7.56 -18.90 26.47
CA THR A 164 -7.51 -17.83 25.45
C THR A 164 -7.38 -16.50 26.16
N SER A 165 -6.43 -15.66 25.73
CA SER A 165 -6.23 -14.31 26.29
C SER A 165 -7.13 -13.28 25.61
N LEU A 166 -7.30 -12.08 26.21
CA LEU A 166 -8.00 -10.99 25.51
C LEU A 166 -7.31 -10.58 24.22
N ASN A 167 -5.98 -10.70 24.15
CA ASN A 167 -5.22 -10.37 22.95
C ASN A 167 -5.67 -11.23 21.76
N ASP A 168 -6.04 -12.48 22.01
CA ASP A 168 -6.55 -13.39 21.00
C ASP A 168 -7.96 -13.01 20.55
N LEU A 169 -8.68 -12.16 21.27
CA LEU A 169 -10.03 -11.71 20.91
C LEU A 169 -10.04 -10.39 20.13
N VAL A 170 -8.92 -9.67 20.07
CA VAL A 170 -8.86 -8.37 19.41
C VAL A 170 -9.05 -8.54 17.90
N ASP A 171 -10.25 -8.22 17.42
CA ASP A 171 -10.65 -8.21 16.01
C ASP A 171 -11.47 -6.94 15.74
N PHE A 172 -10.98 -6.09 14.83
CA PHE A 172 -11.67 -4.86 14.43
C PHE A 172 -12.56 -5.11 13.22
N ALA A 173 -13.51 -4.22 12.95
CA ALA A 173 -14.41 -4.37 11.82
C ALA A 173 -14.60 -3.07 11.03
N LYS A 174 -15.16 -3.15 9.81
CA LYS A 174 -15.48 -1.95 9.02
C LYS A 174 -16.83 -1.30 9.40
N LYS A 175 -17.58 -1.88 10.35
CA LYS A 175 -19.00 -1.55 10.62
C LYS A 175 -19.17 -0.40 11.61
N GLU A 176 -20.38 0.18 11.69
CA GLU A 176 -20.78 1.22 12.66
C GLU A 176 -20.58 0.82 14.13
N ASP A 177 -20.47 -0.47 14.42
CA ASP A 177 -20.24 -1.03 15.77
C ASP A 177 -18.74 -1.26 16.07
N ASP A 178 -17.83 -0.79 15.21
CA ASP A 178 -16.38 -0.93 15.40
C ASP A 178 -15.81 0.10 16.38
N ASN A 179 -15.17 -0.40 17.43
CA ASN A 179 -14.62 0.41 18.51
C ASN A 179 -13.40 1.23 18.09
N LEU A 180 -12.81 0.95 16.92
CA LEU A 180 -11.60 1.65 16.46
C LEU A 180 -11.85 3.15 16.35
N SER A 181 -13.02 3.58 15.89
CA SER A 181 -13.38 5.00 15.82
C SER A 181 -13.43 5.68 17.19
N GLU A 182 -14.01 5.02 18.20
CA GLU A 182 -14.09 5.50 19.58
C GLU A 182 -12.72 5.53 20.27
N ILE A 183 -11.89 4.52 20.00
CA ILE A 183 -10.49 4.44 20.45
C ILE A 183 -9.71 5.65 19.93
N TYR A 184 -9.78 5.94 18.63
CA TYR A 184 -9.08 7.08 18.03
C TYR A 184 -9.71 8.44 18.35
N ALA A 185 -10.96 8.49 18.82
CA ALA A 185 -11.53 9.69 19.45
C ALA A 185 -10.91 9.99 20.83
N GLY A 186 -10.23 8.99 21.43
CA GLY A 186 -9.43 9.11 22.65
C GLY A 186 -10.25 9.33 23.93
N ASN A 187 -11.46 8.75 23.95
CA ASN A 187 -12.29 8.68 25.16
C ASN A 187 -12.45 7.24 25.69
N TYR A 188 -11.97 6.25 24.95
CA TYR A 188 -12.14 4.84 25.27
C TYR A 188 -11.05 4.35 26.24
N THR A 189 -11.45 3.53 27.22
CA THR A 189 -10.56 2.93 28.22
C THR A 189 -10.28 1.46 27.91
N TRP A 190 -9.22 0.91 28.51
CA TRP A 190 -8.94 -0.53 28.40
C TRP A 190 -10.06 -1.35 29.05
N GLU A 191 -10.66 -0.89 30.15
CA GLU A 191 -11.83 -1.55 30.75
C GLU A 191 -12.99 -1.68 29.76
N GLU A 192 -13.44 -0.56 29.17
CA GLU A 192 -14.54 -0.56 28.20
C GLU A 192 -14.24 -1.47 27.01
N PHE A 193 -13.00 -1.44 26.51
CA PHE A 193 -12.59 -2.27 25.40
C PHE A 193 -12.63 -3.76 25.73
N GLY A 194 -12.05 -4.16 26.87
CA GLY A 194 -12.07 -5.55 27.32
C GLY A 194 -13.48 -6.08 27.53
N LEU A 195 -14.36 -5.28 28.17
CA LEU A 195 -15.76 -5.62 28.38
C LEU A 195 -16.53 -5.81 27.06
N LYS A 196 -16.28 -4.94 26.07
CA LYS A 196 -16.92 -5.05 24.75
C LYS A 196 -16.46 -6.31 24.00
N LEU A 197 -15.18 -6.72 24.12
CA LEU A 197 -14.66 -7.93 23.48
C LEU A 197 -15.33 -9.21 23.99
N ILE A 198 -15.65 -9.28 25.29
CA ILE A 198 -16.21 -10.48 25.92
C ILE A 198 -17.73 -10.45 26.07
N LYS A 199 -18.39 -9.37 25.64
CA LYS A 199 -19.85 -9.14 25.80
C LYS A 199 -20.72 -10.33 25.34
N ASN A 200 -20.30 -11.03 24.29
CA ASN A 200 -21.08 -12.13 23.72
C ASN A 200 -20.85 -13.47 24.44
N ASP A 201 -19.82 -13.57 25.29
CA ASP A 201 -19.39 -14.80 25.95
C ASP A 201 -18.98 -14.56 27.42
N GLU A 202 -19.64 -13.63 28.14
CA GLU A 202 -19.24 -13.19 29.48
C GLU A 202 -19.03 -14.35 30.47
N ASN A 203 -19.88 -15.38 30.42
CA ASN A 203 -19.78 -16.57 31.27
C ASN A 203 -18.45 -17.33 31.10
N LYS A 204 -17.85 -17.30 29.90
CA LYS A 204 -16.55 -17.91 29.60
C LYS A 204 -15.39 -17.12 30.22
N TYR A 205 -15.60 -15.83 30.52
CA TYR A 205 -14.56 -14.88 30.90
C TYR A 205 -14.79 -14.25 32.29
N LEU A 206 -15.51 -14.93 33.20
CA LEU A 206 -15.86 -14.40 34.53
C LEU A 206 -14.66 -14.00 35.40
N ASP A 207 -13.60 -14.81 35.45
CA ASP A 207 -12.37 -14.49 36.19
C ASP A 207 -11.70 -13.22 35.66
N LEU A 208 -11.67 -13.08 34.34
CA LEU A 208 -11.11 -11.92 33.66
C LEU A 208 -11.99 -10.67 33.87
N LEU A 209 -13.31 -10.82 33.87
CA LEU A 209 -14.25 -9.74 34.20
C LEU A 209 -13.97 -9.16 35.59
N GLU A 210 -13.71 -10.03 36.57
CA GLU A 210 -13.36 -9.63 37.93
C GLU A 210 -12.00 -8.89 37.96
N LYS A 211 -11.00 -9.40 37.24
CA LYS A 211 -9.68 -8.75 37.11
C LYS A 211 -9.77 -7.38 36.45
N ILE A 212 -10.54 -7.22 35.38
CA ILE A 212 -10.75 -5.93 34.70
C ILE A 212 -11.35 -4.93 35.69
N LYS A 213 -12.44 -5.30 36.38
CA LYS A 213 -13.16 -4.41 37.31
C LYS A 213 -12.33 -4.04 38.55
N ASN A 214 -11.48 -4.95 39.02
CA ASN A 214 -10.66 -4.74 40.20
C ASN A 214 -9.30 -4.07 39.90
N ASN A 215 -8.96 -3.86 38.62
CA ASN A 215 -7.70 -3.24 38.22
C ASN A 215 -7.88 -1.74 37.95
N SER A 216 -7.37 -0.90 38.85
CA SER A 216 -7.43 0.56 38.69
C SER A 216 -6.75 1.07 37.40
N SER A 217 -5.79 0.34 36.84
CA SER A 217 -5.19 0.67 35.54
C SER A 217 -6.09 0.36 34.34
N ALA A 218 -7.16 -0.41 34.50
CA ALA A 218 -8.14 -0.66 33.44
C ALA A 218 -8.94 0.59 33.09
N SER A 219 -9.17 1.48 34.06
CA SER A 219 -9.81 2.78 33.86
C SER A 219 -8.96 3.79 33.05
N LYS A 220 -7.70 3.46 32.72
CA LYS A 220 -6.83 4.32 31.91
C LYS A 220 -7.31 4.34 30.47
N LYS A 221 -7.29 5.54 29.88
CA LYS A 221 -7.56 5.74 28.46
C LYS A 221 -6.53 5.02 27.60
N ILE A 222 -6.99 4.49 26.48
CA ILE A 222 -6.12 3.88 25.49
C ILE A 222 -5.29 4.96 24.82
N VAL A 223 -3.97 4.86 24.94
CA VAL A 223 -3.04 5.71 24.19
C VAL A 223 -3.06 5.26 22.73
N THR A 224 -3.25 6.20 21.82
CA THR A 224 -3.26 5.91 20.38
C THR A 224 -2.10 6.60 19.69
N PHE A 225 -1.55 5.95 18.67
CA PHE A 225 -0.53 6.50 17.79
C PHE A 225 -1.06 6.61 16.37
N THR A 226 -0.70 7.69 15.69
CA THR A 226 -0.99 7.95 14.28
C THR A 226 0.27 8.42 13.57
N ARG A 227 0.24 8.48 12.24
CA ARG A 227 1.37 8.93 11.44
C ARG A 227 1.30 10.42 11.09
N GLU A 228 2.45 10.98 10.77
CA GLU A 228 2.62 12.34 10.29
C GLU A 228 1.76 12.67 9.07
N ASP A 229 1.48 13.96 8.87
CA ASP A 229 0.80 14.43 7.65
C ASP A 229 1.64 14.07 6.41
N GLY A 230 0.97 13.58 5.36
CA GLY A 230 1.62 13.06 4.15
C GLY A 230 1.98 11.57 4.22
N SER A 231 1.87 10.92 5.38
CA SER A 231 2.06 9.48 5.52
C SER A 231 1.04 8.69 4.70
N GLY A 232 1.55 7.88 3.78
CA GLY A 232 0.71 7.01 2.97
C GLY A 232 -0.09 6.00 3.78
N THR A 233 0.50 5.45 4.84
CA THR A 233 -0.17 4.49 5.73
C THR A 233 -1.34 5.16 6.47
N ARG A 234 -1.18 6.40 6.96
CA ARG A 234 -2.30 7.14 7.57
C ARG A 234 -3.42 7.44 6.60
N SER A 235 -3.09 7.88 5.38
CA SER A 235 -4.11 8.13 4.37
C SER A 235 -4.95 6.87 4.11
N ALA A 236 -4.32 5.71 3.99
CA ALA A 236 -5.05 4.47 3.80
C ALA A 236 -5.84 4.01 5.01
N PHE A 237 -5.26 4.08 6.20
CA PHE A 237 -5.99 3.82 7.44
C PHE A 237 -7.26 4.68 7.48
N SER A 238 -7.13 5.99 7.23
CA SER A 238 -8.23 6.95 7.25
C SER A 238 -9.26 6.70 6.14
N ASP A 239 -8.83 6.24 4.97
CA ASP A 239 -9.71 5.95 3.83
C ASP A 239 -10.50 4.64 4.03
N ILE A 240 -9.87 3.63 4.62
CA ILE A 240 -10.48 2.32 4.82
C ILE A 240 -11.43 2.33 6.02
N THR A 241 -11.03 2.97 7.13
CA THR A 241 -11.81 3.04 8.38
C THR A 241 -12.81 4.20 8.40
N GLY A 242 -12.62 5.22 7.57
CA GLY A 242 -13.39 6.48 7.64
C GLY A 242 -12.96 7.41 8.77
N ILE A 243 -11.99 7.02 9.61
CA ILE A 243 -11.49 7.85 10.72
C ILE A 243 -10.59 8.96 10.15
N LYS A 244 -11.16 10.15 9.95
CA LYS A 244 -10.43 11.31 9.40
C LYS A 244 -9.74 12.18 10.44
N SER A 245 -10.21 12.15 11.68
CA SER A 245 -9.72 13.00 12.76
C SER A 245 -9.27 12.14 13.94
N MET A 246 -8.06 12.39 14.43
CA MET A 246 -7.42 11.65 15.52
C MET A 246 -6.77 12.65 16.50
N PRO A 247 -7.55 13.58 17.09
CA PRO A 247 -7.00 14.78 17.74
C PRO A 247 -6.21 14.49 19.02
N LYS A 248 -6.38 13.29 19.61
CA LYS A 248 -5.72 12.86 20.85
C LYS A 248 -4.62 11.83 20.62
N SER A 249 -4.36 11.45 19.38
CA SER A 249 -3.32 10.48 19.06
C SER A 249 -1.96 11.14 19.04
N ASN A 250 -0.96 10.43 19.55
CA ASN A 250 0.44 10.81 19.41
C ASN A 250 0.87 10.60 17.95
N VAL A 251 1.66 11.53 17.41
CA VAL A 251 2.12 11.47 16.02
C VAL A 251 3.55 10.94 15.99
N VAL A 252 3.80 9.91 15.18
CA VAL A 252 5.15 9.37 14.89
C VAL A 252 5.46 9.49 13.39
N ASN A 253 6.73 9.53 13.04
CA ASN A 253 7.22 9.84 11.69
C ASN A 253 7.51 8.61 10.81
N SER A 254 7.41 7.39 11.34
CA SER A 254 7.69 6.16 10.57
C SER A 254 6.92 4.95 11.12
N ASN A 255 6.81 3.88 10.32
CA ASN A 255 6.24 2.61 10.80
C ASN A 255 7.15 1.94 11.85
N GLY A 256 8.47 2.03 11.72
CA GLY A 256 9.40 1.51 12.72
C GLY A 256 9.24 2.22 14.07
N SER A 257 9.20 3.56 14.05
CA SER A 257 8.93 4.36 15.25
C SER A 257 7.57 4.08 15.85
N MET A 258 6.56 3.70 15.04
CA MET A 258 5.27 3.27 15.56
C MET A 258 5.40 1.98 16.38
N ILE A 259 6.11 0.97 15.87
CA ILE A 259 6.36 -0.28 16.60
C ILE A 259 7.12 -0.01 17.89
N GLU A 260 8.20 0.78 17.83
CA GLU A 260 9.02 1.14 19.00
C GLU A 260 8.18 1.82 20.09
N ASN A 261 7.35 2.81 19.72
CA ASN A 261 6.52 3.52 20.69
C ASN A 261 5.44 2.61 21.31
N ILE A 262 4.85 1.72 20.52
CA ILE A 262 3.84 0.78 21.01
C ILE A 262 4.46 -0.26 21.94
N ALA A 263 5.71 -0.67 21.70
CA ALA A 263 6.40 -1.61 22.58
C ALA A 263 6.63 -1.06 24.01
N ILE A 264 6.74 0.27 24.18
CA ILE A 264 7.06 0.92 25.47
C ILE A 264 5.90 0.88 26.46
N ALA A 265 4.67 1.10 26.01
CA ALA A 265 3.52 1.24 26.90
C ALA A 265 2.22 0.78 26.23
N PRO A 266 1.19 0.39 27.02
CA PRO A 266 -0.08 -0.05 26.47
C PRO A 266 -0.72 0.99 25.54
N SER A 267 -0.83 0.65 24.26
CA SER A 267 -1.26 1.57 23.20
C SER A 267 -1.71 0.84 21.93
N ILE A 268 -2.32 1.57 21.00
CA ILE A 268 -2.79 1.06 19.70
C ILE A 268 -2.26 1.96 18.57
N GLY A 269 -1.86 1.34 17.45
CA GLY A 269 -1.47 2.03 16.21
C GLY A 269 -1.66 1.12 14.99
N TYR A 270 -1.14 1.53 13.84
CA TYR A 270 -1.27 0.79 12.59
C TYR A 270 -0.01 0.89 11.72
N VAL A 271 0.33 -0.19 11.03
CA VAL A 271 1.52 -0.26 10.17
C VAL A 271 1.21 -0.94 8.84
N SER A 272 1.99 -0.62 7.81
CA SER A 272 1.96 -1.39 6.56
C SER A 272 2.51 -2.80 6.78
N ASN A 273 2.03 -3.75 5.97
CA ASN A 273 2.42 -5.16 5.97
C ASN A 273 3.94 -5.38 5.98
N ALA A 274 4.72 -4.51 5.33
CA ALA A 274 6.18 -4.59 5.29
C ALA A 274 6.85 -4.66 6.66
N PHE A 275 6.20 -4.11 7.69
CA PHE A 275 6.73 -4.01 9.05
C PHE A 275 6.21 -5.12 9.96
N LEU A 276 5.26 -5.94 9.52
CA LEU A 276 4.70 -7.01 10.34
C LEU A 276 5.67 -8.18 10.54
N SER A 277 6.59 -8.39 9.59
CA SER A 277 7.67 -9.39 9.72
C SER A 277 8.66 -9.07 10.84
N GLN A 278 8.74 -7.80 11.26
CA GLN A 278 9.61 -7.35 12.35
C GLN A 278 9.02 -7.66 13.74
N LEU A 279 7.72 -7.95 13.80
CA LEU A 279 7.06 -8.32 15.05
C LEU A 279 7.48 -9.74 15.44
N SER A 280 7.65 -9.99 16.74
CA SER A 280 7.89 -11.34 17.25
C SER A 280 6.69 -11.79 18.09
N ASN A 281 6.39 -13.09 18.07
CA ASN A 281 5.39 -13.69 18.96
C ASN A 281 5.72 -13.43 20.44
N GLU A 282 7.01 -13.31 20.77
CA GLU A 282 7.52 -13.00 22.11
C GLU A 282 7.47 -11.51 22.46
N SER A 283 7.21 -10.64 21.47
CA SER A 283 7.13 -9.19 21.71
C SER A 283 5.82 -8.80 22.40
N THR A 284 5.85 -7.69 23.13
CA THR A 284 4.66 -7.09 23.74
C THR A 284 3.68 -6.54 22.71
N VAL A 285 4.17 -6.27 21.49
CA VAL A 285 3.36 -5.77 20.38
C VAL A 285 2.69 -6.94 19.68
N LYS A 286 1.36 -6.93 19.68
CA LYS A 286 0.50 -7.93 19.04
C LYS A 286 -0.20 -7.35 17.82
N LEU A 287 -0.59 -8.22 16.90
CA LEU A 287 -1.38 -7.90 15.71
C LEU A 287 -2.86 -8.26 15.95
N SER A 288 -3.77 -7.32 15.68
CA SER A 288 -5.20 -7.59 15.74
C SER A 288 -5.71 -8.34 14.50
N GLY A 289 -6.86 -8.97 14.64
CA GLY A 289 -7.70 -9.32 13.49
C GLY A 289 -8.36 -8.08 12.85
N PHE A 290 -8.84 -8.26 11.63
CA PHE A 290 -9.80 -7.39 10.97
C PHE A 290 -10.86 -8.22 10.23
N ASN A 291 -12.14 -8.08 10.59
CA ASN A 291 -13.28 -8.85 10.05
C ASN A 291 -13.02 -10.37 10.06
N GLY A 292 -12.53 -10.89 11.19
CA GLY A 292 -12.23 -12.31 11.40
C GLY A 292 -11.03 -12.80 10.60
N LYS A 293 -10.15 -11.90 10.15
CA LYS A 293 -8.98 -12.22 9.31
C LYS A 293 -7.74 -11.57 9.91
N LYS A 294 -6.66 -12.31 10.08
CA LYS A 294 -5.41 -11.82 10.65
C LYS A 294 -4.26 -12.11 9.69
N LEU A 295 -3.46 -11.08 9.41
CA LEU A 295 -2.28 -11.22 8.55
C LEU A 295 -1.23 -12.13 9.18
N ALA A 296 -0.34 -12.69 8.36
CA ALA A 296 0.90 -13.25 8.88
C ALA A 296 1.72 -12.14 9.56
N TYR A 297 2.35 -12.45 10.69
CA TYR A 297 3.29 -11.56 11.36
C TYR A 297 4.45 -12.35 11.96
N GLY A 298 5.60 -11.69 12.07
CA GLY A 298 6.88 -12.34 12.34
C GLY A 298 7.42 -13.18 11.19
N GLU A 299 8.66 -13.64 11.36
CA GLU A 299 9.45 -14.26 10.29
C GLU A 299 8.80 -15.51 9.69
N ASN A 300 8.08 -16.30 10.51
CA ASN A 300 7.42 -17.55 10.11
C ASN A 300 5.91 -17.52 10.34
N GLY A 301 5.32 -16.32 10.44
CA GLY A 301 3.89 -16.17 10.64
C GLY A 301 3.09 -16.78 9.49
N LYS A 302 1.92 -17.34 9.81
CA LYS A 302 0.91 -17.71 8.82
C LYS A 302 -0.33 -16.83 9.01
N PRO A 303 -1.04 -16.49 7.93
CA PRO A 303 -2.32 -15.80 8.04
C PRO A 303 -3.33 -16.69 8.76
N GLN A 304 -4.32 -16.08 9.42
CA GLN A 304 -5.32 -16.80 10.20
C GLN A 304 -6.73 -16.29 9.91
N LYS A 305 -7.72 -17.16 10.09
CA LYS A 305 -9.15 -16.82 10.12
C LYS A 305 -9.75 -17.17 11.47
N PHE A 306 -10.69 -16.36 11.91
CA PHE A 306 -11.46 -16.63 13.11
C PHE A 306 -12.67 -17.50 12.75
N GLU A 307 -12.61 -18.77 13.15
CA GLU A 307 -13.64 -19.77 12.88
C GLU A 307 -13.86 -20.61 14.13
N ASN A 308 -15.12 -21.00 14.41
CA ASN A 308 -15.48 -21.83 15.57
C ASN A 308 -14.97 -21.29 16.92
N GLY A 309 -14.88 -19.96 17.08
CA GLY A 309 -14.48 -19.31 18.33
C GLY A 309 -12.97 -19.29 18.59
N LYS A 310 -12.13 -19.56 17.59
CA LYS A 310 -10.66 -19.49 17.69
C LYS A 310 -10.03 -19.01 16.37
N TRP A 311 -8.78 -18.57 16.45
CA TRP A 311 -7.96 -18.29 15.28
C TRP A 311 -7.33 -19.59 14.76
N ASP A 312 -7.73 -20.00 13.58
CA ASP A 312 -7.14 -21.13 12.87
C ASP A 312 -6.28 -20.63 11.70
N GLU A 313 -5.20 -21.37 11.41
CA GLU A 313 -4.32 -21.07 10.29
C GLU A 313 -5.11 -21.12 8.97
N TRP A 314 -4.95 -20.10 8.13
CA TRP A 314 -5.54 -20.10 6.81
C TRP A 314 -4.59 -20.75 5.79
N THR A 315 -5.12 -21.70 5.05
CA THR A 315 -4.45 -22.30 3.89
C THR A 315 -5.22 -21.98 2.62
N SER A 316 -4.50 -21.78 1.53
CA SER A 316 -5.09 -21.60 0.20
C SER A 316 -5.38 -22.95 -0.45
N GLU A 317 -6.53 -23.08 -1.12
CA GLU A 317 -6.78 -24.16 -2.09
C GLU A 317 -6.23 -23.81 -3.48
N ASN A 318 -5.98 -22.51 -3.74
CA ASN A 318 -5.33 -22.03 -4.96
C ASN A 318 -3.82 -22.26 -4.87
N ASN A 319 -3.27 -22.94 -5.89
CA ASN A 319 -1.85 -23.19 -6.07
C ASN A 319 -1.25 -22.22 -7.10
N ASP A 320 -1.36 -20.91 -6.89
CA ASP A 320 -0.54 -19.98 -7.67
C ASP A 320 0.92 -20.11 -7.20
N SER A 321 1.75 -20.75 -8.01
CA SER A 321 3.15 -21.01 -7.67
C SER A 321 3.98 -19.73 -7.51
N ASN A 322 3.47 -18.59 -7.97
CA ASN A 322 4.18 -17.32 -7.96
C ASN A 322 3.87 -16.45 -6.74
N LEU A 323 2.87 -16.82 -5.92
CA LEU A 323 2.46 -16.06 -4.74
C LEU A 323 2.61 -16.91 -3.49
N SER A 324 3.10 -16.31 -2.41
CA SER A 324 3.11 -16.99 -1.12
C SER A 324 1.69 -17.15 -0.58
N THR A 325 1.51 -18.04 0.40
CA THR A 325 0.22 -18.17 1.09
C THR A 325 -0.25 -16.85 1.72
N ASN A 326 0.68 -16.04 2.24
CA ASN A 326 0.31 -14.73 2.78
C ASN A 326 -0.11 -13.74 1.67
N ASP A 327 0.53 -13.81 0.49
CA ASP A 327 0.18 -12.95 -0.63
C ASP A 327 -1.20 -13.30 -1.18
N LEU A 328 -1.51 -14.60 -1.32
CA LEU A 328 -2.84 -15.08 -1.68
C LEU A 328 -3.88 -14.67 -0.64
N PHE A 329 -3.55 -14.76 0.65
CA PHE A 329 -4.43 -14.29 1.71
C PHE A 329 -4.72 -12.78 1.60
N ILE A 330 -3.67 -11.98 1.42
CA ILE A 330 -3.81 -10.53 1.23
C ILE A 330 -4.61 -10.23 -0.01
N LYS A 331 -4.39 -10.92 -1.13
CA LYS A 331 -5.07 -10.68 -2.42
C LYS A 331 -6.55 -11.08 -2.37
N ASP A 332 -6.87 -12.27 -1.89
CA ASP A 332 -8.21 -12.84 -2.06
C ASP A 332 -9.12 -12.66 -0.84
N ILE A 333 -8.53 -12.59 0.36
CA ILE A 333 -9.27 -12.76 1.61
C ILE A 333 -9.24 -11.49 2.46
N TYR A 334 -8.06 -10.92 2.70
CA TYR A 334 -7.89 -9.81 3.63
C TYR A 334 -8.61 -8.54 3.14
N GLU A 335 -9.18 -7.76 4.06
CA GLU A 335 -10.02 -6.61 3.70
C GLU A 335 -9.40 -5.26 4.07
N PHE A 336 -8.48 -5.23 5.05
CA PHE A 336 -7.80 -4.00 5.45
C PHE A 336 -6.59 -3.73 4.53
N LYS A 337 -6.90 -3.53 3.25
CA LYS A 337 -5.90 -3.34 2.19
C LYS A 337 -6.35 -2.27 1.20
N ARG A 338 -5.40 -1.82 0.38
CA ARG A 338 -5.65 -0.89 -0.72
C ARG A 338 -4.89 -1.29 -1.97
N PRO A 339 -5.43 -0.98 -3.15
CA PRO A 339 -4.71 -1.16 -4.40
C PRO A 339 -3.82 0.05 -4.70
N PHE A 340 -2.69 -0.20 -5.35
CA PHE A 340 -1.88 0.80 -6.02
C PHE A 340 -2.16 0.72 -7.50
N ILE A 341 -2.69 1.83 -8.03
CA ILE A 341 -3.20 1.90 -9.40
C ILE A 341 -2.48 3.03 -10.11
N ALA A 342 -1.93 2.72 -11.28
CA ALA A 342 -1.44 3.70 -12.23
C ALA A 342 -2.55 4.08 -13.19
N ILE A 343 -2.72 5.38 -13.44
CA ILE A 343 -3.64 5.94 -14.41
C ILE A 343 -2.78 6.61 -15.49
N PHE A 344 -2.94 6.21 -16.74
CA PHE A 344 -2.25 6.81 -17.88
C PHE A 344 -3.20 6.90 -19.07
N ASN A 345 -2.77 7.49 -20.18
CA ASN A 345 -3.58 7.60 -21.39
C ASN A 345 -2.81 7.09 -22.61
N THR A 346 -3.52 6.75 -23.68
CA THR A 346 -2.89 6.18 -24.89
C THR A 346 -2.11 7.19 -25.74
N TYR A 347 -2.13 8.48 -25.37
CA TYR A 347 -1.53 9.57 -26.13
C TYR A 347 -0.16 10.01 -25.62
N ASN A 348 0.25 9.61 -24.41
CA ASN A 348 1.48 10.11 -23.77
C ASN A 348 2.39 8.96 -23.29
N ASN A 349 3.52 8.76 -23.98
CA ASN A 349 4.57 7.79 -23.61
C ASN A 349 4.06 6.36 -23.34
N LEU A 350 2.99 5.94 -24.05
CA LEU A 350 2.28 4.69 -23.80
C LEU A 350 3.21 3.46 -23.81
N ASN A 351 4.07 3.34 -24.82
CA ASN A 351 4.98 2.20 -24.95
C ASN A 351 5.94 2.13 -23.76
N GLN A 352 6.54 3.26 -23.39
CA GLN A 352 7.47 3.33 -22.26
C GLN A 352 6.79 2.96 -20.93
N ILE A 353 5.54 3.38 -20.73
CA ILE A 353 4.75 3.03 -19.55
C ILE A 353 4.43 1.52 -19.54
N LEU A 354 3.99 0.95 -20.66
CA LEU A 354 3.69 -0.48 -20.74
C LEU A 354 4.95 -1.33 -20.57
N ASP A 355 6.08 -0.93 -21.17
CA ASP A 355 7.38 -1.59 -21.01
C ASP A 355 7.89 -1.53 -19.57
N PHE A 356 7.57 -0.45 -18.84
CA PHE A 356 7.87 -0.33 -17.41
C PHE A 356 7.06 -1.31 -16.57
N PHE A 357 5.76 -1.42 -16.81
CA PHE A 357 4.91 -2.37 -16.09
C PHE A 357 5.18 -3.83 -16.46
N GLU A 358 5.51 -4.11 -17.71
CA GLU A 358 5.99 -5.43 -18.14
C GLU A 358 7.27 -5.82 -17.38
N PHE A 359 8.19 -4.87 -17.19
CA PHE A 359 9.38 -5.09 -16.37
C PHE A 359 9.03 -5.37 -14.91
N ILE A 360 8.14 -4.58 -14.30
CA ILE A 360 7.68 -4.81 -12.92
C ILE A 360 7.06 -6.21 -12.76
N LEU A 361 6.33 -6.67 -13.77
CA LEU A 361 5.72 -8.00 -13.78
C LEU A 361 6.76 -9.13 -13.85
N THR A 362 7.75 -8.99 -14.74
CA THR A 362 8.65 -10.08 -15.15
C THR A 362 10.01 -10.11 -14.48
N ASP A 363 10.48 -8.97 -13.95
CA ASP A 363 11.80 -8.87 -13.35
C ASP A 363 11.83 -9.59 -12.00
N SER A 364 12.45 -10.76 -12.02
CA SER A 364 12.68 -11.61 -10.87
C SER A 364 14.15 -12.01 -10.82
N SER A 365 14.72 -12.05 -9.63
CA SER A 365 16.07 -12.56 -9.41
C SER A 365 16.08 -13.54 -8.25
N ASN A 366 16.69 -14.70 -8.48
CA ASN A 366 16.94 -15.69 -7.43
C ASN A 366 18.17 -15.31 -6.56
N ASP A 367 18.92 -14.28 -6.95
CA ASP A 367 20.03 -13.76 -6.17
C ASP A 367 19.52 -12.71 -5.18
N SER A 368 19.57 -13.05 -3.88
CA SER A 368 19.11 -12.17 -2.80
C SER A 368 19.88 -10.86 -2.66
N GLN A 369 21.08 -10.77 -3.27
CA GLN A 369 21.91 -9.57 -3.27
C GLN A 369 21.63 -8.64 -4.46
N LYS A 370 20.95 -9.12 -5.51
CA LYS A 370 20.64 -8.31 -6.68
C LYS A 370 19.31 -7.59 -6.51
N GLU A 371 19.32 -6.27 -6.70
CA GLU A 371 18.08 -5.50 -6.77
C GLU A 371 17.24 -5.98 -7.97
N SER A 372 15.99 -6.32 -7.72
CA SER A 372 15.00 -6.77 -8.70
C SER A 372 13.60 -6.28 -8.31
N ALA A 373 12.66 -6.27 -9.24
CA ALA A 373 11.29 -5.86 -8.96
C ALA A 373 10.68 -6.73 -7.84
N GLU A 374 10.87 -8.05 -7.91
CA GLU A 374 10.41 -9.00 -6.89
C GLU A 374 10.91 -8.65 -5.47
N LYS A 375 12.21 -8.31 -5.35
CA LYS A 375 12.78 -7.88 -4.07
C LYS A 375 12.14 -6.59 -3.56
N VAL A 376 11.86 -5.63 -4.44
CA VAL A 376 11.20 -4.37 -4.05
C VAL A 376 9.79 -4.62 -3.53
N PHE A 377 9.01 -5.51 -4.16
CA PHE A 377 7.69 -5.90 -3.64
C PHE A 377 7.80 -6.47 -2.22
N LYS A 378 8.72 -7.42 -2.01
CA LYS A 378 8.95 -8.03 -0.70
C LYS A 378 9.39 -7.01 0.36
N ASP A 379 10.37 -6.18 0.05
CA ASP A 379 10.91 -5.17 0.97
C ASP A 379 9.84 -4.13 1.37
N GLU A 380 8.95 -3.78 0.44
CA GLU A 380 7.84 -2.83 0.67
C GLU A 380 6.56 -3.53 1.16
N GLY A 381 6.58 -4.85 1.40
CA GLY A 381 5.44 -5.63 1.88
C GLY A 381 4.23 -5.59 0.95
N LEU A 382 4.45 -5.40 -0.35
CA LEU A 382 3.42 -5.27 -1.37
C LEU A 382 3.18 -6.63 -2.03
N VAL A 383 1.91 -6.91 -2.33
CA VAL A 383 1.51 -8.08 -3.11
C VAL A 383 1.34 -7.69 -4.56
N LYS A 384 2.01 -8.40 -5.47
CA LYS A 384 1.88 -8.19 -6.91
C LYS A 384 0.47 -8.53 -7.36
N ASN A 385 -0.21 -7.58 -8.02
CA ASN A 385 -1.54 -7.81 -8.59
C ASN A 385 -1.69 -6.95 -9.84
N PHE A 386 -1.70 -7.57 -11.02
CA PHE A 386 -1.82 -6.87 -12.29
C PHE A 386 -3.25 -6.99 -12.82
N GLU A 387 -3.97 -5.88 -12.79
CA GLU A 387 -5.36 -5.83 -13.25
C GLU A 387 -5.62 -4.53 -14.01
N PHE A 388 -5.95 -4.64 -15.31
CA PHE A 388 -6.32 -3.49 -16.12
C PHE A 388 -7.79 -3.12 -15.92
N ASN A 389 -8.05 -1.83 -15.73
CA ASN A 389 -9.33 -1.21 -15.45
C ASN A 389 -10.14 -1.91 -14.35
N PRO A 390 -9.62 -1.98 -13.10
CA PRO A 390 -10.31 -2.55 -11.94
C PRO A 390 -11.45 -1.63 -11.46
N LEU A 391 -12.36 -1.28 -12.36
CA LEU A 391 -13.51 -0.44 -12.08
C LEU A 391 -14.59 -1.26 -11.35
N PRO A 392 -15.32 -0.66 -10.40
CA PRO A 392 -16.42 -1.36 -9.75
C PRO A 392 -17.43 -1.81 -10.81
N VAL A 393 -17.89 -3.05 -10.68
CA VAL A 393 -18.99 -3.56 -11.50
C VAL A 393 -20.21 -2.70 -11.20
N ASP A 394 -20.78 -2.10 -12.24
CA ASP A 394 -22.06 -1.40 -12.11
C ASP A 394 -23.05 -2.44 -11.58
N LYS A 395 -23.42 -2.34 -10.29
CA LYS A 395 -24.61 -3.01 -9.80
C LYS A 395 -25.75 -2.39 -10.59
N LYS A 396 -26.18 -3.07 -11.66
CA LYS A 396 -27.48 -2.78 -12.27
C LYS A 396 -28.48 -2.80 -11.11
N ILE A 397 -29.05 -1.63 -10.85
CA ILE A 397 -30.15 -1.42 -9.89
C ILE A 397 -31.32 -2.28 -10.33
#